data_AF-A0A0F9DTX3-F1
#
_entry.id   AF-A0A0F9DTX3-F1
#
_cell.length_a   1.000
_cell.length_b   1.000
_cell.length_c   1.000
_cell.angle_alpha   90.00
_cell.angle_beta   90.00
_cell.angle_gamma   90.00
#
_symmetry.space_group_name_H-M   'P 1'
#
loop_
_entity.id
_entity.type
_entity.pdbx_description
1 polymer ?
#
loop_
_entity_poly.entity_id
_entity_poly.type
_entity_poly.pdbx_seq_one_letter_code
_entity_poly.pdbx_strand_id
1 'polypeptide(L)'
;MNERDRLLRTAIFDEIDTERKRDEELWGHEFDNKNTPNDWVTFVIWYLSRMADVNPLRRDGGKGYSTHYRLNIIKAAVVIVAAIEAFDRAQGAVKRHYE
;
A
#
# COMPACT_ATOMS: atom_id res chain seq x y z
N MET A 1 -4.52 -26.25 0.15
CA MET A 1 -4.52 -25.13 -0.84
C MET A 1 -4.28 -25.74 -2.20
N ASN A 2 -5.14 -25.47 -3.18
CA ASN A 2 -4.92 -26.03 -4.53
C ASN A 2 -3.83 -25.23 -5.27
N GLU A 3 -3.31 -25.78 -6.37
CA GLU A 3 -2.20 -25.15 -7.11
C GLU A 3 -2.59 -23.79 -7.70
N ARG A 4 -3.84 -23.62 -8.13
CA ARG A 4 -4.35 -22.34 -8.63
C ARG A 4 -4.29 -21.24 -7.56
N ASP A 5 -4.72 -21.54 -6.34
CA ASP A 5 -4.70 -20.58 -5.22
C ASP A 5 -3.27 -20.17 -4.87
N ARG A 6 -2.32 -21.12 -4.97
CA ARG A 6 -0.90 -20.85 -4.76
C ARG A 6 -0.38 -19.88 -5.81
N LEU A 7 -0.59 -20.18 -7.10
CA LEU A 7 -0.15 -19.34 -8.22
C LEU A 7 -0.78 -17.94 -8.15
N LEU A 8 -2.07 -17.85 -7.81
CA LEU A 8 -2.75 -16.57 -7.64
C LEU A 8 -2.12 -15.75 -6.52
N ARG A 9 -1.81 -16.38 -5.38
CA ARG A 9 -1.16 -15.68 -4.26
C ARG A 9 0.24 -15.20 -4.61
N THR A 10 1.03 -16.03 -5.30
CA THR A 10 2.36 -15.63 -5.79
C THR A 10 2.25 -14.40 -6.69
N ALA A 11 1.33 -14.41 -7.66
CA ALA A 11 1.12 -13.27 -8.55
C ALA A 11 0.75 -11.98 -7.80
N ILE A 12 -0.07 -12.07 -6.73
CA ILE A 12 -0.39 -10.90 -5.89
C ILE A 12 0.87 -10.37 -5.19
N PHE A 13 1.74 -11.24 -4.69
CA PHE A 13 2.99 -10.81 -4.06
C PHE A 13 3.95 -10.19 -5.07
N ASP A 14 4.06 -10.73 -6.29
CA ASP A 14 4.89 -10.15 -7.35
C ASP A 14 4.41 -8.74 -7.75
N GLU A 15 3.09 -8.52 -7.77
CA GLU A 15 2.52 -7.20 -8.03
C GLU A 15 2.78 -6.20 -6.89
N ILE A 16 2.70 -6.64 -5.64
CA ILE A 16 3.05 -5.80 -4.47
C ILE A 16 4.55 -5.44 -4.53
N ASP A 17 5.42 -6.40 -4.82
CA ASP A 17 6.86 -6.17 -4.94
C ASP A 17 7.19 -5.20 -6.09
N THR A 18 6.52 -5.35 -7.24
CA THR A 18 6.68 -4.44 -8.38
C THR A 18 6.29 -3.01 -8.04
N GLU A 19 5.13 -2.82 -7.40
CA GLU A 19 4.70 -1.48 -7.00
C GLU A 19 5.53 -0.92 -5.83
N ARG A 20 6.06 -1.77 -4.95
CA ARG A 20 6.98 -1.36 -3.87
C ARG A 20 8.30 -0.84 -4.42
N LYS A 21 8.88 -1.50 -5.43
CA LYS A 21 10.09 -1.03 -6.13
C LYS A 21 9.87 0.35 -6.74
N ARG A 22 8.73 0.56 -7.40
CA ARG A 22 8.35 1.88 -7.93
C ARG A 22 8.22 2.92 -6.82
N ASP A 23 7.62 2.56 -5.69
CA ASP A 23 7.47 3.47 -4.54
C ASP A 23 8.82 3.86 -3.93
N GLU A 24 9.76 2.91 -3.84
CA GLU A 24 11.15 3.14 -3.43
C GLU A 24 11.88 4.08 -4.41
N GLU A 25 11.70 3.91 -5.73
CA GLU A 25 12.27 4.81 -6.73
C GLU A 25 11.73 6.25 -6.62
N LEU A 26 10.47 6.42 -6.20
CA LEU A 26 9.83 7.73 -6.09
C LEU A 26 10.19 8.49 -4.82
N TRP A 27 10.23 7.79 -3.67
CA TRP A 27 10.36 8.43 -2.36
C TRP A 27 11.68 8.11 -1.66
N GLY A 28 12.22 6.91 -1.88
CA GLY A 28 13.42 6.39 -1.24
C GLY A 28 13.27 6.11 0.26
N HIS A 29 14.23 5.38 0.82
CA HIS A 29 14.23 5.02 2.23
C HIS A 29 14.38 6.22 3.18
N GLU A 30 14.96 7.34 2.73
CA GLU A 30 15.08 8.55 3.56
C GLU A 30 13.73 9.16 3.92
N PHE A 31 12.74 9.04 3.03
CA PHE A 31 11.37 9.43 3.32
C PHE A 31 10.72 8.46 4.32
N ASP A 32 10.82 7.15 4.04
CA ASP A 32 10.26 6.10 4.89
C ASP A 32 10.75 6.21 6.35
N ASN A 33 12.05 6.45 6.53
CA ASN A 33 12.68 6.47 7.85
C ASN A 33 12.28 7.68 8.72
N LYS A 34 11.53 8.65 8.18
CA LYS A 34 10.99 9.80 8.92
C LYS A 34 9.54 9.62 9.36
N ASN A 35 8.87 8.60 8.83
CA ASN A 35 7.45 8.39 9.05
C ASN A 35 7.20 7.74 10.41
N THR A 36 6.37 8.38 11.21
CA THR A 36 5.88 7.84 12.49
C THR A 36 4.77 6.81 12.25
N PRO A 37 4.40 6.00 13.26
CA PRO A 37 3.26 5.08 13.15
C PRO A 37 1.96 5.77 12.68
N ASN A 38 1.73 7.03 13.05
CA ASN A 38 0.55 7.77 12.63
C ASN A 38 0.59 8.16 11.14
N ASP A 39 1.77 8.46 10.61
CA ASP A 39 1.94 8.78 9.19
C ASP A 39 1.65 7.53 8.34
N TRP A 40 2.21 6.38 8.76
CA TRP A 40 1.94 5.09 8.11
C TRP A 40 0.44 4.75 8.10
N VAL A 41 -0.25 4.89 9.24
CA VAL A 41 -1.70 4.69 9.31
C VAL A 41 -2.45 5.62 8.37
N THR A 42 -2.03 6.90 8.32
CA THR A 42 -2.66 7.90 7.45
C THR A 42 -2.51 7.53 5.97
N PHE A 43 -1.32 7.09 5.54
CA PHE A 43 -1.07 6.67 4.16
C PHE A 43 -1.87 5.41 3.78
N VAL A 44 -2.00 4.45 4.69
CA VAL A 44 -2.84 3.26 4.46
C VAL A 44 -4.31 3.67 4.31
N ILE A 45 -4.83 4.49 5.23
CA ILE A 45 -6.21 4.98 5.18
C ILE A 45 -6.48 5.79 3.91
N TRP A 46 -5.52 6.57 3.43
CA TRP A 46 -5.66 7.34 2.20
C TRP A 46 -5.97 6.46 0.98
N TYR A 47 -5.31 5.31 0.85
CA TYR A 47 -5.63 4.37 -0.23
C TYR A 47 -6.90 3.58 0.03
N LEU A 48 -7.12 3.11 1.27
CA LEU A 48 -8.31 2.33 1.60
C LEU A 48 -9.61 3.15 1.48
N SER A 49 -9.61 4.41 1.93
CA SER A 49 -10.79 5.29 1.87
C SER A 49 -11.26 5.58 0.44
N ARG A 50 -10.35 5.57 -0.53
CA ARG A 50 -10.69 5.73 -1.96
C ARG A 50 -11.42 4.53 -2.56
N MET A 51 -11.46 3.41 -1.85
CA MET A 51 -12.27 2.25 -2.23
C MET A 51 -13.74 2.44 -1.86
N ALA A 52 -14.05 3.32 -0.91
CA ALA A 52 -15.39 3.55 -0.39
C ALA A 52 -16.21 4.58 -1.20
N ASP A 53 -15.92 4.74 -2.49
CA ASP A 53 -16.66 5.68 -3.35
C ASP A 53 -18.13 5.27 -3.43
N VAL A 54 -19.03 6.16 -3.00
CA VAL A 54 -20.48 5.95 -2.90
C VAL A 54 -21.16 5.80 -4.27
N ASN A 55 -20.46 6.05 -5.39
CA ASN A 55 -20.98 5.78 -6.72
C ASN A 55 -19.97 5.09 -7.67
N PRO A 56 -19.71 3.79 -7.45
CA PRO A 56 -18.79 2.98 -8.24
C PRO A 56 -19.02 3.04 -9.76
N LEU A 57 -20.29 3.12 -10.15
CA LEU A 57 -20.73 2.96 -11.53
C LEU A 57 -20.65 4.25 -12.34
N ARG A 58 -20.60 5.42 -11.69
CA ARG A 58 -20.62 6.72 -12.38
C ARG A 58 -19.29 7.20 -12.93
N ARG A 59 -18.17 6.75 -12.36
CA ARG A 59 -16.86 7.33 -12.69
C ARG A 59 -16.28 6.83 -14.03
N ASP A 60 -16.55 5.57 -14.40
CA ASP A 60 -16.02 4.93 -15.62
C ASP A 60 -17.02 3.99 -16.32
N GLY A 61 -18.33 4.26 -16.24
CA GLY A 61 -19.36 3.39 -16.85
C GLY A 61 -19.34 1.95 -16.32
N GLY A 62 -18.93 1.76 -15.05
CA GLY A 62 -18.86 0.47 -14.37
C GLY A 62 -17.63 -0.40 -14.65
N LYS A 63 -16.77 -0.05 -15.63
CA LYS A 63 -15.56 -0.86 -15.97
C LYS A 63 -14.29 -0.45 -15.22
N GLY A 64 -14.10 0.84 -14.92
CA GLY A 64 -12.89 1.31 -14.23
C GLY A 64 -12.88 1.07 -12.72
N TYR A 65 -14.07 0.87 -12.11
CA TYR A 65 -14.18 0.74 -10.66
C TYR A 65 -13.46 -0.48 -10.08
N SER A 66 -13.58 -1.65 -10.70
CA SER A 66 -12.91 -2.86 -10.21
C SER A 66 -11.38 -2.74 -10.26
N THR A 67 -10.87 -2.10 -11.31
CA THR A 67 -9.44 -1.79 -11.48
C THR A 67 -8.96 -0.80 -10.42
N HIS A 68 -9.69 0.29 -10.19
CA HIS A 68 -9.34 1.27 -9.16
C HIS A 68 -9.45 0.70 -7.74
N TYR A 69 -10.44 -0.15 -7.49
CA TYR A 69 -10.59 -0.86 -6.23
C TYR A 69 -9.36 -1.74 -5.96
N ARG A 70 -9.02 -2.65 -6.89
CA ARG A 70 -7.88 -3.56 -6.72
C ARG A 70 -6.56 -2.81 -6.63
N LEU A 71 -6.36 -1.77 -7.44
CA LEU A 71 -5.15 -0.94 -7.41
C LEU A 71 -4.96 -0.25 -6.06
N ASN A 72 -6.02 0.31 -5.46
CA ASN A 72 -5.93 0.93 -4.15
C ASN A 72 -5.62 -0.09 -3.04
N ILE A 73 -6.11 -1.33 -3.14
CA ILE A 73 -5.73 -2.40 -2.21
C ILE A 73 -4.24 -2.72 -2.33
N ILE A 74 -3.74 -2.87 -3.57
CA ILE A 74 -2.30 -3.12 -3.80
C ILE A 74 -1.46 -1.98 -3.22
N LYS A 75 -1.85 -0.72 -3.46
CA LYS A 75 -1.14 0.45 -2.91
C LYS A 75 -1.18 0.49 -1.38
N ALA A 76 -2.30 0.15 -0.76
CA ALA A 76 -2.37 0.03 0.70
C ALA A 76 -1.43 -1.07 1.22
N ALA A 77 -1.37 -2.22 0.55
CA ALA A 77 -0.45 -3.30 0.92
C ALA A 77 1.02 -2.89 0.77
N VAL A 78 1.37 -2.15 -0.28
CA VAL A 78 2.72 -1.59 -0.50
C VAL A 78 3.13 -0.66 0.65
N VAL A 79 2.23 0.22 1.10
CA VAL A 79 2.50 1.10 2.25
C VAL A 79 2.70 0.29 3.53
N ILE A 80 1.94 -0.79 3.73
CA ILE A 80 2.12 -1.67 4.89
C ILE A 80 3.50 -2.35 4.85
N VAL A 81 3.92 -2.85 3.67
CA VAL A 81 5.25 -3.43 3.49
C VAL A 81 6.34 -2.39 3.79
N ALA A 82 6.24 -1.18 3.20
CA ALA A 82 7.18 -0.10 3.45
C ALA A 82 7.27 0.27 4.95
N ALA A 83 6.14 0.28 5.66
CA ALA A 83 6.10 0.55 7.10
C ALA A 83 6.81 -0.55 7.93
N ILE A 84 6.62 -1.82 7.57
CA ILE A 84 7.31 -2.95 8.22
C ILE A 84 8.81 -2.88 7.94
N GLU A 85 9.21 -2.65 6.68
CA GLU A 85 10.62 -2.48 6.31
C GLU A 85 11.27 -1.32 7.06
N ALA A 86 10.58 -0.19 7.19
CA ALA A 86 11.07 0.96 7.94
C ALA A 86 11.23 0.64 9.43
N PHE A 87 10.26 -0.07 10.02
CA PHE A 87 10.34 -0.53 11.41
C PHE A 87 11.53 -1.47 11.63
N ASP A 88 11.72 -2.45 10.75
CA ASP A 88 12.80 -3.43 10.83
C ASP A 88 14.17 -2.78 10.62
N ARG A 89 14.31 -1.87 9.65
CA ARG A 89 15.54 -1.08 9.42
C ARG A 89 15.88 -0.19 10.61
N ALA A 90 14.88 0.44 11.24
CA ALA A 90 15.07 1.32 12.39
C ALA A 90 15.17 0.59 13.73
N GLN A 91 14.94 -0.73 13.75
CA GLN A 91 14.81 -1.54 14.97
C GLN A 91 13.75 -1.00 15.94
N GLY A 92 12.67 -0.43 15.41
CA GLY A 92 11.60 0.16 16.19
C GLY A 92 10.82 1.26 15.47
N ALA A 93 9.82 1.82 16.18
CA ALA A 93 9.03 2.92 15.66
C ALA A 93 9.77 4.25 15.78
N VAL A 94 9.71 5.06 14.72
CA VAL A 94 10.18 6.45 14.73
C VAL A 94 9.33 7.26 15.69
N LYS A 95 9.98 7.98 16.62
CA LYS A 95 9.31 8.86 17.58
C LYS A 95 8.80 10.11 16.87
N ARG A 96 7.67 10.65 17.34
CA ARG A 96 7.18 11.96 16.90
C ARG A 96 8.23 13.03 17.20
N HIS A 97 8.40 13.94 16.23
CA HIS A 97 9.39 15.03 16.29
C HIS A 97 8.85 16.36 16.86
N TYR A 98 7.62 16.39 17.38
CA TYR A 98 7.05 17.57 18.03
C TYR A 98 6.62 17.23 19.46
N GLU A 99 7.17 17.98 20.42
CA GLU A 99 6.68 18.08 21.81
C GLU A 99 5.41 18.92 21.88
#